data_AF-A0A853J9C2-F1
#
_entry.id   AF-A0A853J9C2-F1
#
_cell.length_a   1.000
_cell.length_b   1.000
_cell.length_c   1.000
_cell.angle_alpha   90.00
_cell.angle_beta   90.00
_cell.angle_gamma   90.00
#
_symmetry.space_group_name_H-M   'P 1'
#
loop_
_entity.id
_entity.type
_entity.pdbx_description
1 polymer ?
#
loop_
_entity_poly.entity_id
_entity_poly.type
_entity_poly.pdbx_seq_one_letter_code
_entity_poly.pdbx_strand_id
1 'polypeptide(L)'
;MKHRAILLLVLVVALLSGTARAGTVVLVADEELCDNAPPLEQAAHLKPSRNGNKVTLIVTAQLNCAYIPDNPELREWRNAATVSLPTRSPSGMATACLCAHRMEFEITDMNEGVQIIYYVQDGTVLGHTDAP
;
A
#
# COMPACT_ATOMS: atom_id res chain seq x y z
N MET A 1 28.56 29.93 34.42
CA MET A 1 28.73 29.54 33.00
C MET A 1 28.47 28.04 32.72
N LYS A 2 27.68 27.31 33.54
CA LYS A 2 27.46 25.85 33.35
C LYS A 2 26.07 25.46 32.81
N HIS A 3 25.09 26.37 32.81
CA HIS A 3 23.70 26.04 32.42
C HIS A 3 23.41 26.25 30.92
N ARG A 4 24.23 27.03 30.21
CA ARG A 4 24.06 27.24 28.77
C ARG A 4 24.43 26.02 27.94
N ALA A 5 25.41 25.22 28.39
CA ALA A 5 25.85 24.02 27.69
C ALA A 5 24.79 22.91 27.71
N ILE A 6 24.02 22.79 28.80
CA ILE A 6 22.96 21.79 28.94
C ILE A 6 21.76 22.14 28.03
N LEU A 7 21.42 23.42 27.93
CA LEU A 7 20.32 23.89 27.08
C LEU A 7 20.60 23.65 25.57
N LEU A 8 21.86 23.81 25.16
CA LEU A 8 22.30 23.56 23.78
C LEU A 8 22.25 22.07 23.41
N LEU A 9 22.55 21.18 24.36
CA LEU A 9 22.51 19.74 24.11
C LEU A 9 21.07 19.21 23.92
N VAL A 10 20.10 19.77 24.66
CA VAL A 10 18.68 19.42 24.50
C VAL A 10 18.14 19.91 23.14
N LEU A 11 18.60 21.06 22.66
CA LEU A 11 18.18 21.63 21.38
C LEU A 11 18.64 20.78 20.18
N VAL A 12 19.82 20.17 20.25
CA VAL A 12 20.38 19.32 19.18
C VAL A 12 19.65 17.97 19.08
N VAL A 13 19.22 17.40 20.21
CA VAL A 13 18.44 16.14 20.21
C VAL A 13 17.03 16.35 19.66
N ALA A 14 16.42 17.53 19.85
CA ALA A 14 15.11 17.83 19.28
C ALA A 14 15.13 17.98 17.74
N LEU A 15 16.27 18.37 17.15
CA LEU A 15 16.45 18.51 15.70
C LEU A 15 16.76 17.19 14.99
N LEU A 16 17.09 16.13 15.73
CA LEU A 16 17.18 14.74 15.25
C LEU A 16 15.80 14.07 15.21
N SER A 17 14.73 14.86 15.06
CA SER A 17 13.42 14.37 14.65
C SER A 17 13.60 13.72 13.28
N GLY A 18 13.83 12.41 13.30
CA GLY A 18 14.14 11.60 12.13
C GLY A 18 13.17 11.95 11.01
N THR A 19 13.72 12.19 9.82
CA THR A 19 12.94 12.18 8.59
C THR A 19 12.29 10.81 8.49
N ALA A 20 11.08 10.65 9.02
CA ALA A 20 10.24 9.52 8.72
C ALA A 20 10.02 9.59 7.21
N ARG A 21 10.80 8.81 6.45
CA ARG A 21 10.53 8.60 5.04
C ARG A 21 9.16 7.97 4.99
N ALA A 22 8.22 8.64 4.32
CA ALA A 22 6.98 8.00 3.94
C ALA A 22 7.35 6.85 3.00
N GLY A 23 6.87 5.64 3.29
CA GLY A 23 7.07 4.51 2.40
C GLY A 23 6.55 4.84 1.00
N THR A 24 7.09 4.18 0.00
CA THR A 24 6.61 4.31 -1.39
C THR A 24 6.04 3.00 -1.86
N VAL A 25 5.04 3.05 -2.73
CA VAL A 25 4.47 1.87 -3.38
C VAL A 25 4.50 2.05 -4.89
N VAL A 26 4.81 0.97 -5.60
CA VAL A 26 4.76 0.90 -7.06
C VAL A 26 4.05 -0.37 -7.49
N LEU A 27 3.28 -0.31 -8.57
CA LEU A 27 2.70 -1.47 -9.23
C LEU A 27 3.74 -1.98 -10.24
N VAL A 28 4.32 -3.15 -10.01
CA VAL A 28 5.41 -3.69 -10.84
C VAL A 28 4.93 -4.70 -11.87
N ALA A 29 3.79 -5.35 -11.63
CA ALA A 29 3.16 -6.26 -12.57
C ALA A 29 1.64 -6.27 -12.40
N ASP A 30 0.94 -6.46 -13.52
CA ASP A 30 -0.50 -6.65 -13.62
C ASP A 30 -0.77 -7.73 -14.68
N GLU A 31 -1.37 -8.85 -14.25
CA GLU A 31 -1.68 -10.01 -15.09
C GLU A 31 -3.19 -10.31 -15.03
N GLU A 32 -3.85 -10.37 -16.19
CA GLU A 32 -5.26 -10.75 -16.30
C GLU A 32 -5.45 -12.27 -16.06
N LEU A 33 -6.39 -12.63 -15.19
CA LEU A 33 -6.74 -13.99 -14.80
C LEU A 33 -8.25 -14.24 -15.01
N CYS A 34 -8.62 -14.71 -16.19
CA CYS A 34 -10.01 -15.03 -16.52
C CYS A 34 -10.46 -16.40 -15.98
N ASP A 35 -9.57 -17.39 -15.97
CA ASP A 35 -9.93 -18.78 -15.62
C ASP A 35 -9.79 -19.08 -14.11
N ASN A 36 -9.24 -18.13 -13.34
CA ASN A 36 -8.91 -18.31 -11.92
C ASN A 36 -9.30 -17.07 -11.09
N ALA A 37 -10.53 -16.60 -11.28
CA ALA A 37 -11.06 -15.53 -10.44
C ALA A 37 -11.06 -15.94 -8.95
N PRO A 38 -10.87 -14.99 -8.00
CA PRO A 38 -11.07 -15.25 -6.59
C PRO A 38 -12.43 -15.92 -6.34
N PRO A 39 -12.55 -16.79 -5.31
CA PRO A 39 -13.84 -17.30 -4.88
C PRO A 39 -14.83 -16.14 -4.68
N LEU A 40 -16.11 -16.32 -5.07
CA LEU A 40 -17.13 -15.26 -4.96
C LEU A 40 -17.27 -14.65 -3.55
N GLU A 41 -16.85 -15.38 -2.52
CA GLU A 41 -16.87 -14.96 -1.13
C GLU A 41 -15.72 -13.99 -0.75
N GLN A 42 -14.71 -13.82 -1.62
CA GLN A 42 -13.55 -12.96 -1.41
C GLN A 42 -13.45 -11.91 -2.51
N ALA A 43 -13.56 -10.63 -2.14
CA ALA A 43 -13.41 -9.52 -3.09
C ALA A 43 -11.95 -9.34 -3.55
N ALA A 44 -10.98 -9.71 -2.71
CA ALA A 44 -9.57 -9.80 -3.06
C ALA A 44 -8.85 -10.86 -2.21
N HIS A 45 -7.82 -11.49 -2.78
CA HIS A 45 -6.89 -12.35 -2.07
C HIS A 45 -5.51 -11.70 -2.03
N LEU A 46 -4.92 -11.58 -0.85
CA LEU A 46 -3.67 -10.87 -0.62
C LEU A 46 -2.58 -11.82 -0.11
N LYS A 47 -1.39 -11.76 -0.71
CA LYS A 47 -0.21 -12.50 -0.26
C LYS A 47 0.98 -11.54 -0.06
N PRO A 48 1.39 -11.33 1.19
CA PRO A 48 2.54 -10.51 1.50
C PRO A 48 3.83 -11.34 1.57
N SER A 49 4.96 -10.73 1.25
CA SER A 49 6.29 -11.26 1.55
C SER A 49 7.29 -10.12 1.77
N ARG A 50 8.37 -10.39 2.50
CA ARG A 50 9.44 -9.41 2.74
C ARG A 50 10.77 -9.95 2.25
N ASN A 51 11.53 -9.10 1.56
CA ASN A 51 12.93 -9.32 1.25
C ASN A 51 13.73 -8.04 1.56
N GLY A 52 14.47 -8.04 2.67
CA GLY A 52 15.16 -6.85 3.16
C GLY A 52 14.19 -5.73 3.53
N ASN A 53 14.41 -4.53 3.00
CA ASN A 53 13.55 -3.36 3.20
C ASN A 53 12.37 -3.28 2.21
N LYS A 54 12.20 -4.28 1.35
CA LYS A 54 11.14 -4.34 0.35
C LYS A 54 10.06 -5.34 0.76
N VAL A 55 8.83 -4.87 0.85
CA VAL A 55 7.64 -5.69 1.00
C VAL A 55 6.99 -5.86 -0.37
N THR A 56 6.73 -7.10 -0.76
CA THR A 56 5.98 -7.42 -1.97
C THR A 56 4.58 -7.85 -1.57
N LEU A 57 3.57 -7.17 -2.08
CA LEU A 57 2.16 -7.48 -1.86
C LEU A 57 1.55 -7.93 -3.17
N ILE A 58 1.24 -9.22 -3.27
CA ILE A 58 0.49 -9.76 -4.41
C ILE A 58 -1.00 -9.66 -4.07
N VAL A 59 -1.78 -9.05 -4.95
CA VAL A 59 -3.22 -8.88 -4.82
C VAL A 59 -3.90 -9.53 -6.00
N THR A 60 -4.86 -10.42 -5.75
CA THR A 60 -5.75 -10.96 -6.79
C THR A 60 -7.15 -10.43 -6.55
N ALA A 61 -7.68 -9.60 -7.45
CA ALA A 61 -8.97 -8.93 -7.29
C ALA A 61 -9.64 -8.65 -8.64
N GLN A 62 -10.95 -8.42 -8.67
CA GLN A 62 -11.61 -7.87 -9.86
C GLN A 62 -11.38 -6.36 -9.94
N LEU A 63 -10.81 -5.91 -11.07
CA LEU A 63 -10.55 -4.49 -11.31
C LEU A 63 -11.74 -3.79 -11.96
N ASN A 64 -11.75 -2.47 -11.92
CA ASN A 64 -12.56 -1.66 -12.83
C ASN A 64 -11.72 -1.33 -14.07
N CYS A 65 -12.09 -1.90 -15.23
CA CYS A 65 -11.30 -1.86 -16.47
C CYS A 65 -11.49 -0.58 -17.31
N ALA A 66 -12.35 0.35 -16.88
CA ALA A 66 -12.65 1.54 -17.67
C ALA A 66 -11.46 2.50 -17.83
N TYR A 67 -10.37 2.29 -17.09
CA TYR A 67 -9.22 3.19 -17.06
C TYR A 67 -7.94 2.42 -16.69
N ILE A 68 -6.79 2.84 -17.24
CA ILE A 68 -5.47 2.32 -16.88
C ILE A 68 -5.19 2.78 -15.44
N PRO A 69 -4.87 1.89 -14.50
CA PRO A 69 -4.66 2.28 -13.10
C PRO A 69 -3.66 3.42 -12.98
N ASP A 70 -4.01 4.45 -12.20
CA ASP A 70 -3.07 5.50 -11.81
C ASP A 70 -1.94 4.89 -10.94
N ASN A 71 -0.93 5.70 -10.60
CA ASN A 71 0.08 5.29 -9.65
C ASN A 71 -0.57 4.89 -8.31
N PRO A 72 -0.24 3.71 -7.75
CA PRO A 72 -0.79 3.31 -6.46
C PRO A 72 -0.36 4.27 -5.35
N GLU A 73 -1.21 4.42 -4.33
CA GLU A 73 -0.94 5.25 -3.17
C GLU A 73 -0.67 4.37 -1.94
N LEU A 74 0.36 4.73 -1.17
CA LEU A 74 0.60 4.17 0.16
C LEU A 74 0.18 5.18 1.21
N ARG A 75 -0.64 4.75 2.17
CA ARG A 75 -0.91 5.51 3.40
C ARG A 75 -0.56 4.67 4.61
N GLU A 76 0.27 5.21 5.47
CA GLU A 76 0.75 4.49 6.66
C GLU A 76 0.19 5.13 7.92
N TRP A 77 -0.27 4.27 8.82
CA TRP A 77 -0.71 4.57 10.17
C TRP A 77 0.22 3.91 11.16
N ARG A 78 -0.02 4.12 12.47
CA ARG A 78 0.84 3.57 13.52
C ARG A 78 0.99 2.04 13.44
N ASN A 79 -0.08 1.33 13.10
CA ASN A 79 -0.14 -0.14 13.10
C ASN A 79 -0.71 -0.75 11.83
N ALA A 80 -0.97 0.05 10.80
CA ALA A 80 -1.61 -0.41 9.57
C ALA A 80 -1.11 0.39 8.37
N ALA A 81 -1.13 -0.22 7.19
CA ALA A 81 -0.90 0.45 5.91
C ALA A 81 -2.08 0.20 4.97
N THR A 82 -2.33 1.16 4.08
CA THR A 82 -3.29 1.03 3.00
C THR A 82 -2.56 1.19 1.68
N VAL A 83 -2.65 0.17 0.82
CA VAL A 83 -2.27 0.24 -0.58
C VAL A 83 -3.53 0.51 -1.38
N SER A 84 -3.62 1.70 -1.97
CA SER A 84 -4.78 2.11 -2.76
C SER A 84 -4.46 2.09 -4.25
N LEU A 85 -5.34 1.50 -5.06
CA LEU A 85 -5.29 1.59 -6.51
C LEU A 85 -6.53 2.34 -7.03
N PRO A 86 -6.38 3.60 -7.48
CA PRO A 86 -7.45 4.31 -8.17
C PRO A 86 -7.66 3.75 -9.58
N THR A 87 -8.88 3.31 -9.86
CA THR A 87 -9.32 2.76 -11.16
C THR A 87 -10.59 3.43 -11.70
N ARG A 88 -11.15 4.40 -10.98
CA ARG A 88 -12.32 5.19 -11.40
C ARG A 88 -12.04 6.02 -12.65
N SER A 89 -12.96 5.95 -13.61
CA SER A 89 -13.00 6.88 -14.73
C SER A 89 -13.40 8.30 -14.27
N PRO A 90 -12.79 9.38 -14.80
CA PRO A 90 -13.23 10.76 -14.60
C PRO A 90 -14.70 10.99 -15.01
N SER A 91 -15.25 10.17 -15.92
CA SER A 91 -16.64 10.25 -16.36
C SER A 91 -17.65 9.56 -15.42
N GLY A 92 -17.18 8.90 -14.37
CA GLY A 92 -18.03 8.19 -13.40
C GLY A 92 -18.59 6.84 -13.87
N MET A 93 -18.43 6.48 -15.16
CA MET A 93 -18.71 5.12 -15.62
C MET A 93 -17.48 4.23 -15.44
N ALA A 94 -17.48 3.44 -14.38
CA ALA A 94 -16.54 2.35 -14.18
C ALA A 94 -17.24 1.04 -14.56
N THR A 95 -16.73 0.33 -15.56
CA THR A 95 -17.16 -1.03 -15.89
C THR A 95 -16.18 -2.00 -15.24
N ALA A 96 -16.71 -2.93 -14.44
CA ALA A 96 -15.90 -4.02 -13.89
C ALA A 96 -15.23 -4.80 -15.04
N CYS A 97 -13.97 -5.14 -14.87
CA CYS A 97 -13.32 -6.11 -15.73
C CYS A 97 -14.10 -7.43 -15.69
N LEU A 98 -14.22 -8.09 -16.84
CA LEU A 98 -14.83 -9.42 -16.89
C LEU A 98 -13.96 -10.47 -16.19
N CYS A 99 -12.66 -10.19 -16.05
CA CYS A 99 -11.67 -11.07 -15.45
C CYS A 99 -11.08 -10.47 -14.16
N ALA A 100 -10.57 -11.35 -13.29
CA ALA A 100 -9.76 -10.91 -12.16
C ALA A 100 -8.36 -10.53 -12.66
N HIS A 101 -7.62 -9.80 -11.84
CA HIS A 101 -6.23 -9.45 -12.10
C HIS A 101 -5.38 -9.86 -10.92
N ARG A 102 -4.16 -10.32 -11.21
CA ARG A 102 -3.09 -10.51 -10.25
C ARG A 102 -2.10 -9.35 -10.39
N MET A 103 -2.12 -8.49 -9.40
CA MET A 103 -1.23 -7.35 -9.29
C MET A 103 -0.11 -7.62 -8.30
N GLU A 104 1.08 -7.13 -8.59
CA GLU A 104 2.23 -7.16 -7.70
C GLU A 104 2.63 -5.73 -7.34
N PHE A 105 2.52 -5.41 -6.06
CA PHE A 105 2.94 -4.13 -5.51
C PHE A 105 4.26 -4.29 -4.76
N GLU A 106 5.20 -3.39 -5.02
CA GLU A 106 6.42 -3.27 -4.21
C GLU A 106 6.31 -2.05 -3.31
N ILE A 107 6.43 -2.28 -2.00
CA ILE A 107 6.44 -1.26 -0.97
C ILE A 107 7.86 -1.17 -0.42
N THR A 108 8.47 0.02 -0.48
CA THR A 108 9.80 0.27 0.10
C THR A 108 9.71 1.25 1.25
N ASP A 109 10.62 1.12 2.21
CA ASP A 109 10.70 1.96 3.41
C ASP A 109 9.37 1.96 4.22
N MET A 110 8.63 0.85 4.21
CA MET A 110 7.41 0.68 5.01
C MET A 110 7.72 0.74 6.50
N ASN A 111 6.92 1.49 7.25
CA ASN A 111 7.06 1.69 8.68
C ASN A 111 7.04 0.34 9.43
N GLU A 112 8.05 0.11 10.27
CA GLU A 112 8.20 -1.11 11.07
C GLU A 112 7.04 -1.38 12.04
N GLY A 113 6.27 -0.34 12.40
CA GLY A 113 5.09 -0.49 13.25
C GLY A 113 3.88 -1.12 12.56
N VAL A 114 3.87 -1.22 11.22
CA VAL A 114 2.73 -1.73 10.45
C VAL A 114 2.56 -3.24 10.69
N GLN A 115 1.36 -3.63 11.12
CA GLN A 115 1.00 -5.02 11.40
C GLN A 115 -0.02 -5.57 10.39
N ILE A 116 -0.79 -4.70 9.74
CA ILE A 116 -1.85 -5.07 8.80
C ILE A 116 -1.73 -4.21 7.55
N ILE A 117 -1.86 -4.83 6.38
CA ILE A 117 -1.92 -4.15 5.09
C ILE A 117 -3.31 -4.34 4.50
N TYR A 118 -3.99 -3.22 4.20
CA TYR A 118 -5.28 -3.20 3.51
C TYR A 118 -5.09 -2.90 2.04
N TYR A 119 -5.78 -3.63 1.17
CA TYR A 119 -5.90 -3.28 -0.24
C TYR A 119 -7.22 -2.53 -0.46
N VAL A 120 -7.12 -1.33 -1.04
CA VAL A 120 -8.25 -0.45 -1.34
C VAL A 120 -8.30 -0.19 -2.82
N GLN A 121 -9.46 -0.40 -3.42
CA GLN A 121 -9.73 0.01 -4.79
C GLN A 121 -10.84 1.03 -4.76
N ASP A 122 -10.60 2.19 -5.36
CA ASP A 122 -11.64 3.20 -5.52
C ASP A 122 -12.35 3.59 -4.21
N GLY A 123 -11.60 3.65 -3.10
CA GLY A 123 -12.12 3.98 -1.76
C GLY A 123 -12.83 2.84 -1.03
N THR A 124 -12.90 1.64 -1.64
CA THR A 124 -13.48 0.44 -1.02
C THR A 124 -12.35 -0.50 -0.59
N VAL A 125 -12.38 -0.95 0.67
CA VAL A 125 -11.48 -2.01 1.16
C VAL A 125 -11.93 -3.34 0.58
N LEU A 126 -11.09 -3.98 -0.22
CA LEU A 126 -11.41 -5.28 -0.83
C LEU A 126 -10.79 -6.47 -0.10
N GLY A 127 -9.76 -6.23 0.72
CA GLY A 127 -9.16 -7.26 1.54
C GLY A 127 -8.03 -6.72 2.42
N HIS A 128 -7.52 -7.59 3.29
CA HIS A 128 -6.39 -7.29 4.15
C HIS A 128 -5.50 -8.53 4.36
N THR A 129 -4.29 -8.29 4.85
CA THR A 129 -3.35 -9.33 5.24
C THR A 129 -2.44 -8.83 6.35
N ASP A 130 -1.81 -9.74 7.09
CA ASP A 130 -0.80 -9.38 8.08
C ASP A 130 0.46 -8.88 7.36
N ALA A 131 1.11 -7.86 7.90
CA ALA A 131 2.37 -7.37 7.34
C ALA A 131 3.49 -8.39 7.57
N PRO A 132 4.35 -8.65 6.56
CA PRO A 132 5.44 -9.61 6.64
C PRO A 132 6.70 -9.04 7.30
#